data_AF-A0A7S1U0R1-F1
#
_entry.id   AF-A0A7S1U0R1-F1
#
_cell.length_a   1.000
_cell.length_b   1.000
_cell.length_c   1.000
_cell.angle_alpha   90.00
_cell.angle_beta   90.00
_cell.angle_gamma   90.00
#
_symmetry.space_group_name_H-M   'P 1'
#
loop_
_entity.id
_entity.type
_entity.pdbx_description
1 polymer ?
#
loop_
_entity_poly.entity_id
_entity_poly.type
_entity_poly.pdbx_seq_one_letter_code
_entity_poly.pdbx_strand_id
1 'polypeptide(L)'
;APAPLAFEPSSKINDDLDGSEAMRAVGFHISNVPRDRGVVKEKEEAEEFGVDAEVVQSLANWKRCMLKFFDFPVGEGLFCASTSIRKGYKGDVTHSNVAEQWDWELRISNEQRNKEFLKKIVLKIWAIIEDGERMV
;
A
#
# COMPACT_ATOMS: atom_id res chain seq x y z
N ALA A 1 8.39 -2.69 -8.13
CA ALA A 1 8.40 -1.20 -8.07
C ALA A 1 8.61 -0.77 -6.62
N PRO A 2 9.20 0.41 -6.35
CA PRO A 2 9.28 0.91 -4.98
C PRO A 2 7.87 1.14 -4.42
N ALA A 3 7.61 0.63 -3.22
CA ALA A 3 6.36 0.87 -2.51
C ALA A 3 6.40 2.23 -1.79
N PRO A 4 5.32 3.03 -1.82
CA PRO A 4 5.23 4.23 -1.00
C PRO A 4 5.15 3.84 0.49
N LEU A 5 5.83 4.62 1.35
CA LEU A 5 5.84 4.40 2.79
C LEU A 5 4.82 5.28 3.54
N ALA A 6 4.29 6.31 2.88
CA ALA A 6 3.34 7.22 3.48
C ALA A 6 2.43 7.85 2.43
N PHE A 7 1.25 8.28 2.88
CA PHE A 7 0.26 8.99 2.07
C PHE A 7 -0.24 10.22 2.82
N GLU A 8 -0.68 11.23 2.06
CA GLU A 8 -1.46 12.32 2.63
C GLU A 8 -2.84 11.79 3.09
N PRO A 9 -3.33 12.09 4.30
CA PRO A 9 -4.61 11.59 4.81
C PRO A 9 -5.82 11.97 3.93
N SER A 10 -5.71 13.11 3.24
CA SER A 10 -6.73 13.62 2.31
C SER A 10 -6.88 12.75 1.06
N SER A 11 -5.86 11.97 0.69
CA SER A 11 -5.84 11.17 -0.54
C SER A 11 -6.84 10.01 -0.54
N LYS A 12 -7.22 9.51 0.65
CA LYS A 12 -8.04 8.29 0.83
C LYS A 12 -7.47 7.04 0.16
N ILE A 13 -6.16 7.04 -0.10
CA ILE A 13 -5.45 5.89 -0.68
C ILE A 13 -4.94 4.94 0.42
N ASN A 14 -4.61 5.45 1.61
CA ASN A 14 -4.20 4.60 2.71
C ASN A 14 -5.38 3.71 3.19
N ASP A 15 -5.05 2.55 3.75
CA ASP A 15 -6.01 1.59 4.26
C ASP A 15 -6.35 1.91 5.74
N ASP A 16 -7.64 2.03 6.04
CA ASP A 16 -8.14 2.30 7.40
C ASP A 16 -8.29 1.00 8.23
N LEU A 17 -7.97 -0.16 7.65
CA LEU A 17 -8.13 -1.48 8.24
C LEU A 17 -9.59 -1.70 8.72
N ASP A 18 -9.80 -1.87 10.03
CA ASP A 18 -11.14 -2.01 10.63
C ASP A 18 -11.79 -0.65 10.99
N GLY A 19 -11.10 0.46 10.74
CA GLY A 19 -11.56 1.82 11.01
C GLY A 19 -11.55 2.20 12.49
N SER A 20 -11.06 1.33 13.39
CA SER A 20 -10.98 1.63 14.82
C SER A 20 -9.86 2.62 15.13
N GLU A 21 -10.02 3.38 16.22
CA GLU A 21 -8.98 4.31 16.67
C GLU A 21 -7.67 3.58 17.05
N ALA A 22 -7.78 2.36 17.58
CA ALA A 22 -6.64 1.51 17.90
C ALA A 22 -5.81 1.18 16.65
N MET A 23 -6.48 0.93 15.52
CA MET A 23 -5.85 0.57 14.24
C MET A 23 -5.60 1.76 13.32
N ARG A 24 -5.72 3.00 13.83
CA ARG A 24 -5.38 4.21 13.06
C ARG A 24 -3.92 4.18 12.59
N ALA A 25 -3.66 4.73 11.42
CA ALA A 25 -2.30 4.90 10.90
C ALA A 25 -1.41 5.76 11.82
N VAL A 26 -0.09 5.58 11.70
CA VAL A 26 0.89 6.45 12.37
C VAL A 26 1.00 7.75 11.57
N GLY A 27 0.48 8.85 12.13
CA GLY A 27 0.59 10.18 11.54
C GLY A 27 1.90 10.89 11.89
N PHE A 28 2.43 11.68 10.96
CA PHE A 28 3.61 12.52 11.14
C PHE A 28 3.52 13.77 10.25
N HIS A 29 4.24 14.82 10.63
CA HIS A 29 4.29 16.08 9.89
C HIS A 29 5.60 16.19 9.10
N ILE A 30 5.52 16.57 7.83
CA ILE A 30 6.69 16.79 6.96
C ILE A 30 6.86 18.29 6.75
N SER A 31 7.81 18.92 7.44
CA SER A 31 7.98 20.40 7.44
C SER A 31 8.62 21.00 6.18
N ASN A 32 9.25 20.19 5.31
CA ASN A 32 10.04 20.69 4.18
C ASN A 32 9.41 20.35 2.82
N VAL A 33 8.09 20.46 2.70
CA VAL A 33 7.38 20.26 1.43
C VAL A 33 6.88 21.60 0.89
N PRO A 34 7.40 22.08 -0.25
CA PRO A 34 6.82 23.21 -0.97
C PRO A 34 5.39 22.86 -1.38
N ARG A 35 4.39 23.69 -1.02
CA ARG A 35 2.99 23.44 -1.41
C ARG A 35 2.81 23.46 -2.93
N ASP A 36 3.56 24.33 -3.61
CA ASP A 36 3.59 24.41 -5.05
C ASP A 36 4.78 23.60 -5.59
N ARG A 37 4.51 22.41 -6.17
CA ARG A 37 5.49 21.59 -6.87
C ARG A 37 5.99 22.29 -8.16
N GLY A 38 6.82 23.33 -8.02
CA GLY A 38 7.51 23.99 -9.13
C GLY A 38 7.02 25.38 -9.53
N VAL A 39 6.14 26.03 -8.75
CA VAL A 39 5.84 27.45 -8.95
C VAL A 39 6.65 28.27 -7.96
N VAL A 40 7.74 28.86 -8.43
CA VAL A 40 8.50 29.86 -7.65
C VAL A 40 7.62 31.10 -7.56
N LYS A 41 6.97 31.32 -6.42
CA LYS A 41 6.41 32.63 -6.09
C LYS A 41 7.51 33.42 -5.41
N GLU A 42 7.96 34.49 -6.04
CA GLU A 42 8.76 35.51 -5.35
C GLU A 42 7.87 36.14 -4.28
N LYS A 43 8.15 35.93 -2.99
CA LYS A 43 7.59 36.73 -1.88
C LYS A 43 8.28 36.51 -0.53
N GLU A 44 8.14 37.53 0.32
CA GLU A 44 9.02 37.95 1.43
C GLU A 44 8.69 37.38 2.82
N GLU A 45 7.72 36.47 2.96
CA GLU A 45 7.35 35.89 4.27
C GLU A 45 7.55 34.37 4.28
N ALA A 46 8.05 33.85 5.41
CA ALA A 46 8.24 32.42 5.63
C ALA A 46 6.88 31.73 5.73
N GLU A 47 6.31 31.30 4.60
CA GLU A 47 5.16 30.40 4.61
C GLU A 47 5.54 29.12 5.36
N GLU A 48 4.65 28.66 6.25
CA GLU A 48 4.79 27.39 6.96
C GLU A 48 4.68 26.25 5.94
N PHE A 49 5.86 25.82 5.46
CA PHE A 49 5.99 24.67 4.58
C PHE A 49 5.61 23.42 5.36
N GLY A 50 4.85 22.53 4.72
CA GLY A 50 4.66 21.19 5.21
C GLY A 50 3.31 20.58 4.92
N VAL A 51 3.26 19.26 5.15
CA VAL A 51 2.08 18.43 4.93
C VAL A 51 2.03 17.34 5.99
N ASP A 52 0.83 17.03 6.46
CA ASP A 52 0.61 15.86 7.30
C ASP A 52 0.56 14.61 6.43
N ALA A 53 1.23 13.57 6.90
CA ALA A 53 1.30 12.27 6.24
C ALA A 53 1.01 11.16 7.24
N GLU A 54 0.57 10.02 6.72
CA GLU A 54 0.33 8.81 7.48
C GLU A 54 1.15 7.67 6.89
N VAL A 55 1.84 6.93 7.77
CA VAL A 55 2.54 5.70 7.39
C VAL A 55 1.54 4.73 6.78
N VAL A 56 1.96 4.08 5.70
CA VAL A 56 1.13 3.09 5.00
C VAL A 56 0.73 1.94 5.93
N GLN A 57 -0.54 1.56 5.88
CA GLN A 57 -1.05 0.37 6.57
C GLN A 57 -1.21 -0.84 5.64
N SER A 58 -1.60 -0.59 4.40
CA SER A 58 -1.73 -1.54 3.30
C SER A 58 -1.71 -0.78 1.97
N LEU A 59 -1.25 -1.42 0.89
CA LEU A 59 -1.28 -0.80 -0.45
C LEU A 59 -2.50 -1.23 -1.26
N ALA A 60 -3.53 -1.84 -0.66
CA ALA A 60 -4.68 -2.39 -1.38
C ALA A 60 -5.29 -1.39 -2.39
N ASN A 61 -5.65 -0.19 -1.95
CA ASN A 61 -6.20 0.85 -2.83
C ASN A 61 -5.15 1.39 -3.81
N TRP A 62 -3.92 1.61 -3.33
CA TRP A 62 -2.83 2.15 -4.15
C TRP A 62 -2.52 1.26 -5.35
N LYS A 63 -2.36 -0.05 -5.15
CA LYS A 63 -2.04 -1.01 -6.23
C LYS A 63 -3.13 -0.98 -7.29
N ARG A 64 -4.40 -0.94 -6.88
CA ARG A 64 -5.56 -0.84 -7.79
C ARG A 64 -5.55 0.45 -8.60
N CYS A 65 -5.24 1.58 -7.97
CA CYS A 65 -5.08 2.87 -8.65
C CYS A 65 -3.93 2.83 -9.67
N MET A 66 -2.80 2.20 -9.34
CA MET A 66 -1.66 2.08 -10.25
C MET A 66 -1.97 1.23 -11.48
N LEU A 67 -2.64 0.08 -11.31
CA LEU A 67 -3.06 -0.74 -12.46
C LEU A 67 -3.92 0.07 -13.45
N LYS A 68 -4.81 0.93 -12.93
CA LYS A 68 -5.64 1.81 -13.76
C LYS A 68 -4.82 2.95 -14.39
N PHE A 69 -3.97 3.60 -13.60
CA PHE A 69 -3.18 4.76 -14.06
C PHE A 69 -2.23 4.40 -15.20
N PHE A 70 -1.59 3.24 -15.12
CA PHE A 70 -0.68 2.73 -16.13
C PHE A 70 -1.36 1.83 -17.19
N ASP A 71 -2.69 1.69 -17.14
CA ASP A 71 -3.50 0.85 -18.04
C ASP A 71 -2.93 -0.56 -18.28
N PHE A 72 -2.58 -1.26 -17.20
CA PHE A 72 -2.06 -2.64 -17.25
C PHE A 72 -3.01 -3.55 -18.02
N PRO A 73 -2.60 -4.40 -18.97
CA PRO A 73 -3.50 -5.37 -19.63
C PRO A 73 -4.15 -6.39 -18.70
N VAL A 74 -5.26 -7.02 -19.13
CA VAL A 74 -5.84 -8.17 -18.39
C VAL A 74 -4.84 -9.32 -18.35
N GLY A 75 -4.64 -9.89 -17.15
CA GLY A 75 -3.65 -10.93 -16.93
C GLY A 75 -2.27 -10.41 -16.51
N GLU A 76 -2.08 -9.09 -16.53
CA GLU A 76 -0.89 -8.44 -15.97
C GLU A 76 -1.18 -7.81 -14.62
N GLY A 77 -0.13 -7.64 -13.83
CA GLY A 77 -0.23 -7.17 -12.46
C GLY A 77 1.09 -6.59 -11.97
N LEU A 78 1.05 -6.06 -10.75
CA LEU A 78 2.22 -5.52 -10.08
C LEU A 78 2.41 -6.22 -8.74
N PHE A 79 3.65 -6.24 -8.27
CA PHE A 79 4.01 -6.59 -6.91
C PHE A 79 5.07 -5.63 -6.38
N CYS A 80 5.10 -5.48 -5.07
CA CYS A 80 6.09 -4.70 -4.34
C CYS A 80 6.31 -5.28 -2.95
N ALA A 81 7.52 -5.10 -2.43
CA ALA A 81 7.79 -5.31 -1.01
C ALA A 81 7.23 -4.09 -0.24
N SER A 82 6.32 -4.34 0.67
CA SER A 82 5.66 -3.33 1.49
C SER A 82 6.00 -3.54 2.96
N THR A 83 6.24 -2.46 3.68
CA THR A 83 6.46 -2.45 5.13
C THR A 83 5.49 -1.46 5.75
N SER A 84 4.75 -1.91 6.75
CA SER A 84 3.76 -1.11 7.48
C SER A 84 4.01 -1.15 8.98
N ILE A 85 3.55 -0.11 9.68
CA ILE A 85 3.57 -0.01 11.14
C ILE A 85 2.13 -0.02 11.65
N ARG A 86 1.77 -1.07 12.37
CA ARG A 86 0.42 -1.32 12.91
C ARG A 86 0.43 -1.18 14.43
N LYS A 87 0.35 0.06 14.91
CA LYS A 87 0.49 0.39 16.35
C LYS A 87 -0.57 -0.21 17.27
N GLY A 88 -1.73 -0.64 16.73
CA GLY A 88 -2.84 -1.18 17.50
C GLY A 88 -2.80 -2.68 17.76
N TYR A 89 -1.86 -3.41 17.13
CA TYR A 89 -1.80 -4.86 17.29
C TYR A 89 -1.25 -5.25 18.66
N LYS A 90 -1.87 -6.27 19.27
CA LYS A 90 -1.33 -6.92 20.45
C LYS A 90 -0.29 -7.94 19.99
N GLY A 91 0.97 -7.74 20.38
CA GLY A 91 2.06 -8.64 20.02
C GLY A 91 1.83 -10.05 20.55
N ASP A 92 2.00 -11.04 19.69
CA ASP A 92 2.09 -12.46 20.04
C ASP A 92 3.06 -13.18 19.10
N VAL A 93 3.14 -14.51 19.17
CA VAL A 93 4.07 -15.29 18.35
C VAL A 93 3.82 -15.19 16.83
N THR A 94 2.64 -14.72 16.42
CA THR A 94 2.23 -14.51 15.02
C THR A 94 1.96 -13.05 14.67
N HIS A 95 1.88 -12.16 15.66
CA HIS A 95 1.53 -10.75 15.47
C HIS A 95 2.66 -9.82 15.90
N SER A 96 3.14 -9.02 14.95
CA SER A 96 4.10 -7.94 15.16
C SER A 96 3.47 -6.59 14.82
N ASN A 97 3.93 -5.53 15.48
CA ASN A 97 3.58 -4.15 15.13
C ASN A 97 4.22 -3.71 13.81
N VAL A 98 5.21 -4.44 13.30
CA VAL A 98 5.77 -4.26 11.97
C VAL A 98 5.30 -5.41 11.11
N ALA A 99 4.66 -5.09 9.99
CA ALA A 99 4.21 -6.09 9.03
C ALA A 99 4.89 -5.85 7.68
N GLU A 100 5.60 -6.89 7.22
CA GLU A 100 6.21 -6.95 5.89
C GLU A 100 5.36 -7.85 4.98
N GLN A 101 5.19 -7.43 3.73
CA GLN A 101 4.31 -8.11 2.80
C GLN A 101 4.91 -8.11 1.39
N TRP A 102 4.78 -9.24 0.69
CA TRP A 102 4.78 -9.25 -0.76
C TRP A 102 3.41 -8.82 -1.25
N ASP A 103 3.25 -7.52 -1.42
CA ASP A 103 1.97 -6.91 -1.73
C ASP A 103 1.78 -6.86 -3.25
N TRP A 104 0.75 -7.55 -3.77
CA TRP A 104 0.54 -7.75 -5.22
C TRP A 104 -0.91 -7.53 -5.64
N GLU A 105 -1.13 -7.14 -6.90
CA GLU A 105 -2.46 -6.98 -7.50
C GLU A 105 -2.42 -7.41 -8.97
N LEU A 106 -3.47 -8.07 -9.45
CA LEU A 106 -3.61 -8.56 -10.83
C LEU A 106 -4.85 -7.93 -11.49
N ARG A 107 -4.71 -7.38 -12.71
CA ARG A 107 -5.89 -6.95 -13.48
C ARG A 107 -6.61 -8.19 -14.03
N ILE A 108 -7.87 -8.31 -13.65
CA ILE A 108 -8.75 -9.40 -14.10
C ILE A 108 -9.90 -8.87 -14.96
N SER A 109 -10.42 -9.70 -15.86
CA SER A 109 -11.65 -9.41 -16.58
C SER A 109 -12.89 -9.59 -15.71
N ASN A 110 -14.06 -9.22 -16.22
CA ASN A 110 -15.32 -9.40 -15.49
C ASN A 110 -15.69 -10.88 -15.36
N GLU A 111 -15.41 -11.67 -16.39
CA GLU A 111 -15.71 -13.10 -16.47
C GLU A 111 -14.87 -13.89 -15.45
N GLN A 112 -13.69 -13.37 -15.10
CA GLN A 112 -12.80 -13.94 -14.09
C GLN A 112 -13.25 -13.68 -12.64
N ARG A 113 -14.33 -12.92 -12.40
CA ARG A 113 -14.84 -12.62 -11.04
C ARG A 113 -15.69 -13.76 -10.49
N ASN A 114 -15.09 -14.94 -10.39
CA ASN A 114 -15.75 -16.14 -9.90
C ASN A 114 -14.83 -16.96 -8.97
N LYS A 115 -15.44 -17.91 -8.26
CA LYS A 115 -14.73 -18.75 -7.28
C LYS A 115 -13.73 -19.69 -7.95
N GLU A 116 -13.98 -20.17 -9.17
CA GLU A 116 -13.03 -21.04 -9.87
C GLU A 116 -11.72 -20.29 -10.16
N PHE A 117 -11.80 -19.04 -10.62
CA PHE A 117 -10.65 -18.21 -10.90
C PHE A 117 -9.88 -17.86 -9.63
N LEU A 118 -10.57 -17.50 -8.54
CA LEU A 118 -9.92 -17.28 -7.23
C LEU A 118 -9.12 -18.52 -6.80
N LYS A 119 -9.72 -19.70 -6.84
CA LYS A 119 -9.03 -20.97 -6.50
C LYS A 119 -7.81 -21.19 -7.40
N LYS A 120 -7.93 -20.92 -8.70
CA LYS A 120 -6.81 -21.03 -9.65
C LYS A 120 -5.64 -20.13 -9.24
N ILE A 121 -5.90 -18.90 -8.80
CA ILE A 121 -4.84 -17.98 -8.36
C ILE A 121 -4.23 -18.45 -7.03
N VAL A 122 -5.05 -18.88 -6.06
CA VAL A 122 -4.55 -19.41 -4.78
C VAL A 122 -3.65 -20.63 -4.99
N LEU A 123 -4.05 -21.57 -5.86
CA LEU A 123 -3.23 -22.75 -6.17
C LEU A 123 -1.88 -22.39 -6.82
N LYS A 124 -1.83 -21.32 -7.62
CA LYS A 124 -0.55 -20.83 -8.16
C LYS A 124 0.37 -20.29 -7.07
N ILE A 125 -0.18 -19.53 -6.12
CA ILE A 125 0.59 -19.00 -4.99
C ILE A 125 1.10 -20.16 -4.12
N TRP A 126 0.22 -21.13 -3.85
CA TRP A 126 0.55 -22.32 -3.06
C TRP A 126 1.69 -23.14 -3.68
N ALA A 127 1.67 -23.37 -5.00
CA ALA A 127 2.74 -24.08 -5.69
C ALA A 127 4.10 -23.39 -5.51
N ILE A 128 4.15 -22.06 -5.55
CA ILE A 128 5.40 -21.29 -5.32
C ILE A 128 5.90 -21.48 -3.89
N ILE A 129 4.99 -21.53 -2.91
CA ILE A 129 5.34 -21.76 -1.50
C ILE A 129 5.90 -23.17 -1.31
N GLU A 130 5.24 -24.20 -1.86
CA GLU A 130 5.72 -25.59 -1.79
C GLU A 130 7.08 -25.76 -2.46
N ASP A 131 7.28 -25.16 -3.63
CA ASP A 131 8.56 -25.20 -4.33
C ASP A 131 9.66 -24.52 -3.49
N GLY A 132 9.34 -23.38 -2.87
CA GLY A 132 10.24 -22.66 -1.97
C GLY A 132 10.66 -23.50 -0.75
N GLU A 133 9.72 -24.20 -0.11
CA GLU A 133 10.04 -25.10 1.01
C GLU A 133 10.95 -26.26 0.61
N ARG A 134 10.79 -26.83 -0.59
CA ARG A 134 11.61 -27.96 -1.08
C ARG A 134 13.05 -27.58 -1.43
N MET A 135 13.31 -26.28 -1.64
CA MET A 135 14.65 -25.78 -1.96
C MET A 135 15.52 -25.51 -0.72
N VAL A 136 14.94 -25.61 0.48
CA VAL A 136 15.62 -25.45 1.78
C VAL A 136 16.03 -26.82 2.33
#